data_AF-A0A9P1N3G3-F1
#
_entry.id   AF-A0A9P1N3G3-F1
#
_cell.length_a   1.000
_cell.length_b   1.000
_cell.length_c   1.000
_cell.angle_alpha   90.00
_cell.angle_beta   90.00
_cell.angle_gamma   90.00
#
_symmetry.space_group_name_H-M   'P 1'
#
loop_
_entity.id
_entity.type
_entity.pdbx_description
1 polymer ?
#
loop_
_entity_poly.entity_id
_entity_poly.type
_entity_poly.pdbx_seq_one_letter_code
_entity_poly.pdbx_strand_id
1 'polypeptide(L)'
;MGEKDPATIKKIVTEIGVELSIKLFDETKEVERGGGMKTADGTRRRTPGGIFITLFKMDPNVTKEQKTRIFGDMRQVDKQKSRSRKRARDFGKKLEDVKKTMEEAAKPADVFDDEEVCEMV
;
A
#
# COMPACT_ATOMS: atom_id res chain seq x y z
N MET A 1 -19.14 9.18 -20.22
CA MET A 1 -17.74 8.72 -20.20
C MET A 1 -17.72 7.28 -19.70
N GLY A 2 -17.24 6.32 -20.50
CA GLY A 2 -17.14 4.89 -20.12
C GLY A 2 -16.02 4.63 -19.12
N GLU A 3 -16.13 5.24 -17.94
CA GLU A 3 -15.18 5.12 -16.84
C GLU A 3 -15.54 3.95 -15.93
N LYS A 4 -14.51 3.21 -15.48
CA LYS A 4 -14.69 2.15 -14.50
C LYS A 4 -14.85 2.69 -13.08
N ASP A 5 -14.36 3.90 -12.79
CA ASP A 5 -14.32 4.49 -11.44
C ASP A 5 -14.67 6.00 -11.43
N PRO A 6 -15.97 6.36 -11.42
CA PRO A 6 -16.42 7.76 -11.43
C PRO A 6 -15.99 8.56 -10.18
N ALA A 7 -15.65 7.87 -9.10
CA ALA A 7 -15.18 8.48 -7.86
C ALA A 7 -13.84 9.21 -8.03
N THR A 8 -12.94 8.67 -8.87
CA THR A 8 -11.62 9.27 -9.12
C THR A 8 -11.75 10.57 -9.89
N ILE A 9 -12.64 10.62 -10.90
CA ILE A 9 -12.92 11.84 -11.67
C ILE A 9 -13.45 12.94 -10.74
N LYS A 10 -14.42 12.61 -9.87
CA LYS A 10 -14.98 13.58 -8.93
C LYS A 10 -13.89 14.18 -8.04
N LYS A 11 -12.98 13.35 -7.50
CA LYS A 11 -11.84 13.82 -6.71
C LYS A 11 -10.93 14.75 -7.51
N ILE A 12 -10.63 14.39 -8.76
CA ILE A 12 -9.83 15.26 -9.65
C ILE A 12 -10.54 16.61 -9.80
N VAL A 13 -11.82 16.62 -10.18
CA VAL A 13 -12.57 17.87 -10.40
C VAL A 13 -12.65 18.74 -9.15
N THR A 14 -12.77 18.13 -7.96
CA THR A 14 -12.76 18.87 -6.69
C THR A 14 -11.38 19.48 -6.36
N GLU A 15 -10.28 18.83 -6.73
CA GLU A 15 -8.92 19.29 -6.40
C GLU A 15 -8.37 20.33 -7.40
N ILE A 16 -8.58 20.14 -8.70
CA ILE A 16 -8.15 21.13 -9.72
C ILE A 16 -9.20 22.19 -10.03
N GLY A 17 -10.43 22.00 -9.59
CA GLY A 17 -11.54 22.89 -9.89
C GLY A 17 -12.20 22.63 -11.24
N VAL A 18 -13.39 23.21 -11.41
CA VAL A 18 -14.27 22.96 -12.55
C VAL A 18 -13.69 23.54 -13.85
N GLU A 19 -13.07 24.70 -13.81
CA GLU A 19 -12.55 25.39 -15.01
C GLU A 19 -11.43 24.60 -15.71
N LEU A 20 -10.43 24.13 -14.94
CA LEU A 20 -9.37 23.28 -15.47
C LEU A 20 -9.91 21.93 -15.92
N SER A 21 -10.89 21.38 -15.21
CA SER A 21 -11.52 20.12 -15.56
C SER A 21 -12.25 20.17 -16.91
N ILE A 22 -12.91 21.29 -17.21
CA ILE A 22 -13.56 21.50 -18.51
C ILE A 22 -12.51 21.58 -19.62
N LYS A 23 -11.41 22.33 -19.41
CA LYS A 23 -10.31 22.41 -20.40
C LYS A 23 -9.73 21.03 -20.72
N LEU A 24 -9.41 20.25 -19.68
CA LEU A 24 -8.93 18.87 -19.83
C LEU A 24 -9.94 17.96 -20.54
N PHE A 25 -11.23 18.20 -20.34
CA PHE A 25 -12.28 17.44 -21.00
C PHE A 25 -12.39 17.76 -22.50
N ASP A 26 -12.24 19.02 -22.88
CA ASP A 26 -12.18 19.41 -24.31
C ASP A 26 -10.92 18.85 -25.00
N GLU A 27 -9.76 18.90 -24.34
CA GLU A 27 -8.55 18.23 -24.83
C GLU A 27 -8.76 16.71 -24.99
N THR A 28 -9.45 16.08 -24.03
CA THR A 28 -9.77 14.65 -24.10
C THR A 28 -10.63 14.33 -25.33
N LYS A 29 -11.63 15.15 -25.63
CA LYS A 29 -12.48 15.01 -26.82
C LYS A 29 -11.69 15.17 -28.11
N GLU A 30 -10.77 16.12 -28.15
CA GLU A 30 -9.93 16.36 -29.31
C GLU A 30 -8.99 15.19 -29.59
N VAL A 31 -8.38 14.63 -28.54
CA VAL A 31 -7.57 13.41 -28.63
C VAL A 31 -8.42 12.20 -29.05
N GLU A 32 -9.64 12.06 -28.53
CA GLU A 32 -10.56 11.00 -28.92
C GLU A 32 -10.94 11.10 -30.42
N ARG A 33 -11.27 12.31 -30.89
CA ARG A 33 -11.57 12.60 -32.30
C ARG A 33 -10.38 12.29 -33.22
N GLY A 34 -9.16 12.53 -32.75
CA GLY A 34 -7.92 12.18 -33.45
C GLY A 34 -7.59 10.68 -33.50
N GLY A 35 -8.47 9.81 -32.97
CA GLY A 35 -8.24 8.36 -32.93
C GLY A 35 -7.82 7.82 -31.56
N GLY A 36 -7.88 8.65 -30.52
CA GLY A 36 -7.63 8.26 -29.13
C GLY A 36 -6.17 7.92 -28.83
N MET A 37 -5.92 7.53 -27.58
CA MET A 37 -4.59 7.18 -27.09
C MET A 37 -4.50 5.66 -26.87
N LYS A 38 -3.42 5.00 -27.29
CA LYS A 38 -3.17 3.59 -26.93
C LYS A 38 -2.74 3.50 -25.46
N THR A 39 -3.07 2.41 -24.80
CA THR A 39 -2.49 2.05 -23.49
C THR A 39 -0.97 1.92 -23.64
N ALA A 40 -0.20 2.12 -22.56
CA ALA A 40 1.27 2.02 -22.60
C ALA A 40 1.76 0.67 -23.16
N ASP A 41 1.01 -0.40 -22.89
CA ASP A 41 1.26 -1.75 -23.42
C ASP A 41 0.87 -1.95 -24.89
N GLY A 42 0.32 -0.92 -25.56
CA GLY A 42 -0.03 -0.92 -26.99
C GLY A 42 -1.21 -1.81 -27.39
N THR A 43 -1.67 -2.70 -26.51
CA THR A 43 -2.66 -3.76 -26.77
C THR A 43 -4.11 -3.27 -26.82
N ARG A 44 -4.44 -2.16 -26.16
CA ARG A 44 -5.82 -1.63 -26.07
C ARG A 44 -5.86 -0.14 -26.31
N ARG A 45 -6.98 0.36 -26.85
CA ARG A 45 -7.31 1.80 -26.83
C ARG A 45 -7.68 2.20 -25.40
N ARG A 46 -7.16 3.33 -24.93
CA ARG A 46 -7.59 3.92 -23.66
C ARG A 46 -9.05 4.36 -23.78
N THR A 47 -9.79 4.18 -22.69
CA THR A 47 -11.10 4.79 -22.53
C THR A 47 -10.96 6.31 -22.39
N PRO A 48 -12.01 7.09 -22.74
CA PRO A 48 -11.97 8.55 -22.61
C PRO A 48 -11.59 9.01 -21.19
N GLY A 49 -12.01 8.28 -20.16
CA GLY A 49 -11.56 8.50 -18.78
C GLY A 49 -10.06 8.25 -18.56
N GLY A 50 -9.53 7.17 -19.13
CA GLY A 50 -8.11 6.87 -19.09
C GLY A 50 -7.24 7.90 -19.85
N ILE A 51 -7.80 8.56 -20.87
CA ILE A 51 -7.17 9.68 -21.59
C ILE A 51 -7.17 10.92 -20.70
N PHE A 52 -8.31 11.26 -20.10
CA PHE A 52 -8.46 12.38 -19.16
C PHE A 52 -7.44 12.30 -18.00
N ILE A 53 -7.31 11.12 -17.38
CA ILE A 53 -6.31 10.89 -16.32
C ILE A 53 -4.86 11.04 -16.83
N THR A 54 -4.61 10.73 -18.10
CA THR A 54 -3.26 10.88 -18.69
C THR A 54 -2.92 12.33 -18.94
N LEU A 55 -3.85 13.09 -19.54
CA LEU A 55 -3.70 14.54 -19.73
C LEU A 55 -3.49 15.24 -18.38
N PHE A 56 -4.30 14.90 -17.38
CA PHE A 56 -4.14 15.38 -16.01
C PHE A 56 -2.74 15.10 -15.42
N LYS A 57 -2.15 13.94 -15.72
CA LYS A 57 -0.80 13.60 -15.27
C LYS A 57 0.29 14.37 -16.01
N MET A 58 0.07 14.69 -17.28
CA MET A 58 1.00 15.43 -18.13
C MET A 58 0.93 16.94 -17.91
N ASP A 59 -0.20 17.45 -17.42
CA ASP A 59 -0.39 18.88 -17.22
C ASP A 59 0.60 19.46 -16.19
N PRO A 60 1.32 20.54 -16.54
CA PRO A 60 2.30 21.18 -15.66
C PRO A 60 1.67 22.09 -14.60
N ASN A 61 0.41 22.49 -14.75
CA ASN A 61 -0.30 23.30 -13.75
C ASN A 61 -0.67 22.49 -12.51
N VAL A 62 -0.65 21.15 -12.61
CA VAL A 62 -0.98 20.25 -11.50
C VAL A 62 0.29 19.85 -10.77
N THR A 63 0.42 20.30 -9.52
CA THR A 63 1.59 20.00 -8.68
C THR A 63 1.64 18.52 -8.30
N LYS A 64 2.85 18.03 -8.00
CA LYS A 64 3.03 16.64 -7.50
C LYS A 64 2.21 16.36 -6.23
N GLU A 65 1.97 17.37 -5.41
CA GLU A 65 1.17 17.24 -4.19
C GLU A 65 -0.30 16.97 -4.50
N GLN A 66 -0.91 17.70 -5.43
CA GLN A 66 -2.27 17.44 -5.89
C GLN A 66 -2.41 16.05 -6.52
N LYS A 67 -1.44 15.65 -7.35
CA LYS A 67 -1.38 14.29 -7.92
C LYS A 67 -1.29 13.23 -6.82
N THR A 68 -0.53 13.49 -5.76
CA THR A 68 -0.38 12.59 -4.61
C THR A 68 -1.62 12.59 -3.72
N ARG A 69 -2.38 13.68 -3.65
CA ARG A 69 -3.63 13.73 -2.89
C ARG A 69 -4.73 12.89 -3.52
N ILE A 70 -4.76 12.84 -4.86
CA ILE A 70 -5.76 12.08 -5.63
C ILE A 70 -5.36 10.60 -5.76
N PHE A 71 -4.08 10.31 -6.03
CA PHE A 71 -3.58 8.95 -6.32
C PHE A 71 -2.71 8.33 -5.22
N GLY A 72 -2.24 9.11 -4.25
CA GLY A 72 -1.23 8.70 -3.26
C GLY A 72 -1.77 7.96 -2.05
N ASP A 73 -3.09 7.92 -1.83
CA ASP A 73 -3.71 7.06 -0.82
C ASP A 73 -3.34 5.58 -0.99
N MET A 74 -2.96 5.17 -2.22
CA MET A 74 -2.53 3.79 -2.48
C MET A 74 -1.13 3.46 -1.91
N ARG A 75 -0.26 4.45 -1.69
CA ARG A 75 1.13 4.25 -1.22
C ARG A 75 1.26 4.34 0.31
N GLN A 76 0.36 5.06 0.98
CA GLN A 76 0.36 5.15 2.45
C GLN A 76 -0.19 3.89 3.12
N VAL A 77 -1.23 3.26 2.55
CA VAL A 77 -1.78 2.00 3.07
C VAL A 77 -0.73 0.88 3.06
N ASP A 78 0.08 0.78 2.00
CA ASP A 78 1.12 -0.27 1.90
C ASP A 78 2.25 -0.04 2.93
N LYS A 79 2.67 1.22 3.10
CA LYS A 79 3.69 1.60 4.09
C LYS A 79 3.20 1.42 5.53
N GLN A 80 1.92 1.67 5.80
CA GLN A 80 1.30 1.45 7.11
C GLN A 80 1.14 -0.06 7.39
N LYS A 81 0.67 -0.85 6.43
CA LYS A 81 0.49 -2.30 6.57
C LYS A 81 1.82 -3.04 6.75
N SER A 82 2.88 -2.58 6.07
CA SER A 82 4.26 -3.04 6.25
C SER A 82 4.79 -2.73 7.66
N ARG A 83 4.61 -1.50 8.15
CA ARG A 83 5.02 -1.10 9.50
C ARG A 83 4.29 -1.87 10.60
N SER A 84 2.99 -2.10 10.44
CA SER A 84 2.18 -2.89 11.37
C SER A 84 2.63 -4.36 11.42
N ARG A 85 2.89 -4.98 10.26
CA ARG A 85 3.42 -6.36 10.19
C ARG A 85 4.79 -6.49 10.84
N LYS A 86 5.67 -5.50 10.66
CA LYS A 86 7.01 -5.50 11.28
C LYS A 86 6.89 -5.42 12.81
N ARG A 87 6.13 -4.46 13.34
CA ARG A 87 5.87 -4.31 14.78
C ARG A 87 5.25 -5.56 15.41
N ALA A 88 4.30 -6.22 14.73
CA ALA A 88 3.70 -7.46 15.23
C ALA A 88 4.73 -8.60 15.31
N ARG A 89 5.63 -8.72 14.31
CA ARG A 89 6.71 -9.72 14.31
C ARG A 89 7.77 -9.44 15.38
N ASP A 90 8.14 -8.18 15.55
CA ASP A 90 9.10 -7.76 16.57
C ASP A 90 8.57 -8.00 18.00
N PHE A 91 7.27 -7.78 18.24
CA PHE A 91 6.63 -8.07 19.53
C PHE A 91 6.55 -9.57 19.82
N GLY A 92 6.21 -10.39 18.81
CA GLY A 92 6.18 -11.84 18.93
C GLY A 92 7.54 -12.44 19.30
N LYS A 93 8.62 -11.98 18.64
CA LYS A 93 9.99 -12.38 18.99
C LYS A 93 10.35 -12.02 20.42
N LYS A 94 10.06 -10.78 20.84
CA LYS A 94 10.37 -10.30 22.18
C LYS A 94 9.64 -11.09 23.27
N LEU A 95 8.39 -11.51 23.02
CA LEU A 95 7.64 -12.39 23.93
C LEU A 95 8.27 -13.79 24.02
N GLU A 96 8.76 -14.31 22.90
CA GLU A 96 9.50 -15.58 22.81
C GLU A 96 10.85 -15.55 23.52
N ASP A 97 11.58 -14.44 23.42
CA ASP A 97 12.84 -14.25 24.15
C ASP A 97 12.61 -14.17 25.67
N VAL A 98 11.52 -13.51 26.11
CA VAL A 98 11.14 -13.42 27.52
C VAL A 98 10.68 -14.78 28.07
N LYS A 99 9.89 -15.55 27.32
CA LYS A 99 9.47 -16.90 27.75
C LYS A 99 10.68 -17.81 27.95
N LYS A 100 11.65 -17.72 27.04
CA LYS A 100 12.86 -18.56 27.06
C LYS A 100 13.77 -18.22 28.24
N THR A 101 13.94 -16.92 28.53
CA THR A 101 14.72 -16.48 29.70
C THR A 101 14.04 -16.86 31.02
N MET A 102 12.70 -16.87 31.09
CA MET A 102 11.99 -17.34 32.27
C MET A 102 12.05 -18.86 32.45
N GLU A 103 12.02 -19.62 31.37
CA GLU A 103 12.13 -21.09 31.40
C GLU A 103 13.55 -21.56 31.77
N GLU A 104 14.59 -20.86 31.31
CA GLU A 104 15.97 -21.14 31.73
C GLU A 104 16.25 -20.77 33.19
N ALA A 105 15.56 -19.76 33.73
CA ALA A 105 15.66 -19.37 35.14
C ALA A 105 14.88 -20.31 36.10
N ALA A 106 13.98 -21.16 35.57
CA ALA A 106 13.18 -22.10 36.35
C ALA A 106 13.78 -23.51 36.41
N LYS A 107 14.97 -23.75 35.84
CA LYS A 107 15.66 -25.05 35.98
C LYS A 107 16.13 -25.22 37.43
N PRO A 108 15.64 -26.23 38.17
CA PRO A 108 16.06 -26.47 39.54
C PRO A 108 17.54 -26.85 39.56
N ALA A 109 18.29 -26.24 40.49
CA ALA A 109 19.65 -26.65 40.83
C ALA A 109 19.64 -28.11 41.30
N ASP A 110 20.58 -28.90 40.78
CA ASP A 110 20.83 -30.29 41.12
C ASP A 110 20.81 -30.52 42.65
N VAL A 111 19.91 -31.38 43.11
CA VAL A 111 20.01 -32.02 44.43
C VAL A 111 20.91 -33.24 44.25
N PHE A 112 22.13 -33.13 44.77
CA PHE A 112 23.02 -34.26 45.06
C PHE A 112 22.42 -35.04 46.24
N ASP A 113 22.22 -36.35 46.08
CA ASP A 113 22.16 -37.30 47.20
C ASP A 113 22.95 -38.56 46.81
N ASP A 114 24.11 -38.69 47.44
CA ASP A 114 24.93 -39.91 47.57
C ASP A 114 24.38 -40.70 48.77
N GLU A 115 23.80 -41.88 48.56
CA GLU A 115 23.89 -42.99 49.53
C GLU A 115 23.64 -44.35 48.83
N GLU A 116 24.70 -45.15 48.70
CA GLU A 116 24.64 -46.62 48.60
C GLU A 116 23.66 -47.17 49.65
N VAL A 117 22.87 -48.22 49.43
CA VAL A 117 23.33 -49.61 49.26
C VAL A 117 22.27 -50.41 48.51
N CYS A 118 22.75 -51.17 47.52
CA CYS A 118 22.00 -52.18 46.79
C CYS A 118 22.14 -53.56 47.48
N GLU A 119 21.04 -54.32 47.38
CA GLU A 119 20.98 -55.78 47.23
C GLU A 119 20.53 -56.64 48.44
N MET A 120 19.38 -57.27 48.22
CA MET A 120 18.86 -58.46 48.90
C MET A 120 19.76 -59.68 48.59
N VAL A 121 20.13 -60.47 49.60
CA VAL A 121 19.88 -61.94 49.72
C VAL A 121 20.06 -62.34 51.18
#